data_AF-A0A3R7D0W6-F1
#
_entry.id   AF-A0A3R7D0W6-F1
#
_cell.length_a   1.000
_cell.length_b   1.000
_cell.length_c   1.000
_cell.angle_alpha   90.00
_cell.angle_beta   90.00
_cell.angle_gamma   90.00
#
_symmetry.space_group_name_H-M   'P 1'
#
loop_
_entity.id
_entity.type
_entity.pdbx_description
1 polymer ?
#
loop_
_entity_poly.entity_id
_entity_poly.type
_entity_poly.pdbx_seq_one_letter_code
_entity_poly.pdbx_strand_id
1 'polypeptide(L)'
;MSLIKRVWTERRDLIVGIIAGIILGAIFTGGGIFAWNFSNSDKFCVSCHKVMGGYDVKLKQGPHWSKHCIDCHGEETFTDALKVKMFEDPKLLMKYITGNYEVPPHAEITNEFCERCHVSPEKGNRVYFDVSFDHAVHAENLECETCHGKVAHGYTPMPTGHDLCGKCHLNEIRDPAKCSFCHRI
;
A
#
# COMPACT_ATOMS: atom_id res chain seq x y z
N MET A 1 -7.04 45.46 -45.03
CA MET A 1 -6.25 44.70 -44.03
C MET A 1 -6.90 43.33 -43.87
N SER A 2 -6.18 42.21 -43.89
CA SER A 2 -6.80 40.89 -43.66
C SER A 2 -7.35 40.81 -42.22
N LEU A 3 -8.46 40.10 -42.02
CA LEU A 3 -9.09 39.88 -40.72
C LEU A 3 -8.07 39.39 -39.67
N ILE A 4 -7.15 38.52 -40.09
CA ILE A 4 -6.07 37.97 -39.25
C ILE A 4 -5.12 39.06 -38.76
N LYS A 5 -4.68 39.99 -39.63
CA LYS A 5 -3.80 41.10 -39.21
C LYS A 5 -4.47 42.01 -38.19
N ARG A 6 -5.78 42.27 -38.36
CA ARG A 6 -6.56 43.13 -37.46
C ARG A 6 -6.76 42.50 -36.08
N VAL A 7 -7.14 41.22 -36.04
CA VAL A 7 -7.28 40.47 -34.78
C VAL A 7 -5.94 40.39 -34.05
N TRP A 8 -4.85 40.14 -34.77
CA TRP A 8 -3.52 40.05 -34.16
C TRP A 8 -3.07 41.38 -33.56
N THR A 9 -3.33 42.53 -34.19
CA THR A 9 -2.95 43.84 -33.64
C THR A 9 -3.84 44.30 -32.48
N GLU A 10 -5.15 44.01 -32.52
CA GLU A 10 -6.11 44.49 -31.50
C GLU A 10 -6.23 43.56 -30.27
N ARG A 11 -5.74 42.32 -30.36
CA ARG A 11 -5.86 41.30 -29.29
C ARG A 11 -4.54 40.59 -28.97
N ARG A 12 -3.40 41.12 -29.43
CA ARG A 12 -2.06 40.52 -29.24
C ARG A 12 -1.80 40.10 -27.80
N ASP A 13 -1.97 41.03 -26.87
CA ASP A 13 -1.62 40.83 -25.46
C ASP A 13 -2.53 39.79 -24.79
N LEU A 14 -3.81 39.75 -25.19
CA LEU A 14 -4.77 38.73 -24.75
C LEU A 14 -4.36 37.35 -25.28
N ILE A 15 -4.01 37.23 -26.57
CA ILE A 15 -3.60 35.97 -27.19
C ILE A 15 -2.30 35.46 -26.55
N VAL A 16 -1.31 36.33 -26.37
CA VAL A 16 -0.04 35.99 -25.72
C VAL A 16 -0.28 35.58 -24.26
N GLY A 17 -1.13 36.30 -23.52
CA GLY A 17 -1.49 35.96 -22.15
C GLY A 17 -2.18 34.59 -22.04
N ILE A 18 -3.10 34.27 -22.95
CA ILE A 18 -3.77 32.96 -23.00
C ILE A 18 -2.75 31.85 -23.29
N ILE A 19 -1.87 32.03 -24.28
CA ILE A 19 -0.86 31.03 -24.63
C ILE A 19 0.11 30.82 -23.46
N ALA A 20 0.59 31.89 -22.84
CA ALA A 20 1.46 31.82 -21.66
C ALA A 20 0.76 31.11 -20.50
N GLY A 21 -0.52 31.41 -20.25
CA GLY A 21 -1.34 30.75 -19.23
C GLY A 21 -1.50 29.26 -19.49
N ILE A 22 -1.73 28.85 -20.74
CA ILE A 22 -1.83 27.43 -21.13
C ILE A 22 -0.49 26.72 -20.90
N ILE A 23 0.62 27.33 -21.32
CA ILE A 23 1.96 26.75 -21.15
C ILE A 23 2.28 26.59 -19.67
N LEU A 24 2.06 27.63 -18.87
CA LEU A 24 2.27 27.57 -17.42
C LEU A 24 1.36 26.51 -16.78
N GLY A 25 0.07 26.49 -17.13
CA GLY A 25 -0.86 25.48 -16.64
C GLY A 25 -0.41 24.05 -16.97
N ALA A 26 0.08 23.82 -18.20
CA ALA A 26 0.61 22.53 -18.62
C ALA A 26 1.89 22.14 -17.86
N ILE A 27 2.79 23.10 -17.62
CA ILE A 27 4.02 22.87 -16.84
C ILE A 27 3.68 22.50 -15.40
N PHE A 28 2.82 23.28 -14.73
CA PHE A 28 2.46 23.00 -13.33
C PHE A 28 1.72 21.67 -13.20
N THR A 29 0.78 21.39 -14.10
CA THR A 29 0.01 20.14 -14.07
C THR A 29 0.90 18.94 -14.38
N GLY A 30 1.70 19.01 -15.46
CA GLY A 30 2.62 17.94 -15.84
C GLY A 30 3.71 17.71 -14.80
N GLY A 31 4.27 18.79 -14.25
CA GLY A 31 5.24 18.74 -13.16
C GLY A 31 4.66 18.13 -11.88
N GLY A 32 3.43 18.49 -11.51
CA GLY A 32 2.71 17.91 -10.38
C GLY A 32 2.46 16.42 -10.54
N ILE A 33 1.97 15.98 -11.70
CA ILE A 33 1.76 14.56 -12.01
C ILE A 33 3.09 13.80 -11.97
N PHE A 34 4.15 14.36 -12.54
CA PHE A 34 5.47 13.75 -12.50
C PHE A 34 5.99 13.59 -11.07
N ALA A 35 5.94 14.65 -10.27
CA ALA A 35 6.40 14.63 -8.88
C ALA A 35 5.59 13.62 -8.04
N TRP A 36 4.27 13.57 -8.26
CA TRP A 36 3.39 12.59 -7.63
C TRP A 36 3.83 11.15 -7.95
N ASN A 37 3.90 10.80 -9.23
CA ASN A 37 4.28 9.45 -9.66
C ASN A 37 5.70 9.08 -9.24
N PHE A 38 6.64 10.04 -9.29
CA PHE A 38 8.00 9.82 -8.84
C PHE A 38 8.06 9.51 -7.34
N SER A 39 7.42 10.34 -6.51
CA SER A 39 7.41 10.16 -5.04
C SER A 39 6.63 8.92 -4.56
N ASN A 40 5.86 8.28 -5.45
CA ASN A 40 5.13 7.04 -5.18
C ASN A 40 5.76 5.82 -5.88
N SER A 41 6.92 5.98 -6.51
CA SER A 41 7.60 4.91 -7.24
C SER A 41 8.53 4.10 -6.33
N ASP A 42 8.68 2.82 -6.62
CA ASP A 42 9.65 1.95 -5.92
C ASP A 42 11.06 2.55 -5.92
N LYS A 43 11.45 3.22 -7.02
CA LYS A 43 12.77 3.88 -7.16
C LYS A 43 12.99 5.00 -6.15
N PHE A 44 11.94 5.76 -5.84
CA PHE A 44 12.01 6.80 -4.82
C PHE A 44 12.11 6.19 -3.43
N CYS A 45 11.29 5.20 -3.11
CA CYS A 45 11.32 4.51 -1.82
C CYS A 45 12.71 3.93 -1.52
N VAL A 46 13.32 3.20 -2.46
CA VAL A 46 14.66 2.63 -2.28
C VAL A 46 15.78 3.68 -2.26
N SER A 47 15.53 4.94 -2.63
CA SER A 47 16.56 5.98 -2.54
C SER A 47 16.98 6.24 -1.09
N CYS A 48 16.05 6.12 -0.15
CA CYS A 48 16.29 6.19 1.30
C CYS A 48 16.27 4.80 1.95
N HIS A 49 15.40 3.88 1.52
CA HIS A 49 15.24 2.54 2.13
C HIS A 49 16.34 1.53 1.74
N LYS A 50 17.38 1.92 0.99
CA LYS A 50 18.55 1.05 0.69
C LYS A 50 19.22 0.44 1.93
N VAL A 51 19.16 1.13 3.06
CA VAL A 51 19.75 0.69 4.34
C VAL A 51 18.99 -0.50 4.95
N MET A 52 17.79 -0.80 4.45
CA MET A 52 16.86 -1.74 5.08
C MET A 52 17.12 -3.23 4.75
N GLY A 53 18.20 -3.60 4.06
CA GLY A 53 18.57 -5.02 3.91
C GLY A 53 17.80 -5.79 2.82
N GLY A 54 17.47 -5.14 1.70
CA GLY A 54 16.98 -5.80 0.49
C GLY A 54 15.50 -6.17 0.50
N TYR A 55 14.66 -5.40 1.21
CA TYR A 55 13.20 -5.62 1.23
C TYR A 55 12.55 -5.55 -0.16
N ASP A 56 13.07 -4.69 -1.04
CA ASP A 56 12.70 -4.61 -2.45
C ASP A 56 13.05 -5.90 -3.19
N VAL A 57 14.24 -6.45 -2.94
CA VAL A 57 14.68 -7.74 -3.50
C VAL A 57 13.80 -8.87 -2.99
N LYS A 58 13.48 -8.88 -1.69
CA LYS A 58 12.63 -9.90 -1.07
C LYS A 58 11.17 -9.83 -1.55
N LEU A 59 10.66 -8.65 -1.87
CA LEU A 59 9.34 -8.49 -2.50
C LEU A 59 9.34 -9.18 -3.86
N LYS A 60 10.39 -8.95 -4.67
CA LYS A 60 10.53 -9.57 -6.00
C LYS A 60 10.71 -11.10 -5.95
N GLN A 61 11.07 -11.67 -4.81
CA GLN A 61 11.19 -13.11 -4.60
C GLN A 61 9.89 -13.77 -4.12
N GLY A 62 8.91 -12.98 -3.66
CA GLY A 62 7.66 -13.46 -3.09
C GLY A 62 6.49 -13.55 -4.08
N PRO A 63 5.29 -13.96 -3.61
CA PRO A 63 4.09 -14.03 -4.43
C PRO A 63 3.61 -12.66 -4.95
N HIS A 64 3.97 -11.57 -4.27
CA HIS A 64 3.64 -10.19 -4.65
C HIS A 64 4.70 -9.50 -5.51
N TRP A 65 5.55 -10.27 -6.22
CA TRP A 65 6.67 -9.72 -7.01
C TRP A 65 6.27 -8.66 -8.03
N SER A 66 5.03 -8.67 -8.53
CA SER A 66 4.53 -7.72 -9.52
C SER A 66 3.97 -6.43 -8.91
N LYS A 67 3.88 -6.33 -7.58
CA LYS A 67 3.35 -5.17 -6.86
C LYS A 67 4.43 -4.13 -6.56
N HIS A 68 3.97 -2.90 -6.34
CA HIS A 68 4.76 -1.73 -5.97
C HIS A 68 4.65 -1.44 -4.47
N CYS A 69 5.60 -0.69 -3.91
CA CYS A 69 5.63 -0.40 -2.47
C CYS A 69 4.32 0.23 -1.98
N ILE A 70 3.77 1.17 -2.75
CA ILE A 70 2.56 1.92 -2.41
C ILE A 70 1.27 1.08 -2.53
N ASP A 71 1.33 -0.08 -3.18
CA ASP A 71 0.16 -0.96 -3.26
C ASP A 71 -0.19 -1.52 -1.87
N CYS A 72 0.75 -1.53 -0.93
CA CYS A 72 0.55 -1.96 0.45
C CYS A 72 0.88 -0.88 1.50
N HIS A 73 1.86 -0.01 1.25
CA HIS A 73 2.29 1.05 2.17
C HIS A 73 1.82 2.45 1.74
N GLY A 74 0.74 2.51 0.96
CA GLY A 74 0.13 3.77 0.56
C GLY A 74 -0.78 4.35 1.62
N GLU A 75 -1.50 5.40 1.23
CA GLU A 75 -2.62 5.90 2.01
C GLU A 75 -3.94 5.39 1.43
N GLU A 76 -4.95 5.30 2.27
CA GLU A 76 -6.28 4.84 1.87
C GLU A 76 -6.89 5.76 0.82
N THR A 77 -6.80 7.08 1.06
CA THR A 77 -7.38 8.10 0.19
C THR A 77 -6.34 9.05 -0.40
N PHE A 78 -6.67 9.67 -1.54
CA PHE A 78 -5.85 10.72 -2.13
C PHE A 78 -5.66 11.91 -1.18
N THR A 79 -6.68 12.27 -0.41
CA THR A 79 -6.61 13.40 0.53
C THR A 79 -5.63 13.13 1.67
N ASP A 80 -5.55 11.89 2.14
CA ASP A 80 -4.61 11.52 3.20
C ASP A 80 -3.19 11.42 2.66
N ALA A 81 -3.03 10.84 1.46
CA ALA A 81 -1.76 10.89 0.71
C ALA A 81 -1.25 12.33 0.53
N LEU A 82 -2.13 13.27 0.22
CA LEU A 82 -1.75 14.67 0.07
C LEU A 82 -1.34 15.29 1.43
N LYS A 83 -2.08 15.04 2.51
CA LYS A 83 -1.74 15.55 3.85
C LYS A 83 -0.38 15.02 4.31
N VAL A 84 -0.16 13.71 4.20
CA VAL A 84 1.09 13.05 4.61
C VAL A 84 2.25 13.64 3.82
N LYS A 85 2.13 13.75 2.49
CA LYS A 85 3.17 14.35 1.64
C LYS A 85 3.46 15.82 1.94
N MET A 86 2.44 16.60 2.30
CA MET A 86 2.60 18.03 2.59
C MET A 86 3.15 18.32 3.98
N PHE A 87 2.82 17.51 4.97
CA PHE A 87 3.07 17.85 6.38
C PHE A 87 3.93 16.84 7.13
N GLU A 88 3.85 15.54 6.82
CA GLU A 88 4.57 14.50 7.56
C GLU A 88 5.87 14.06 6.86
N ASP A 89 5.84 13.87 5.54
CA ASP A 89 7.03 13.50 4.75
C ASP A 89 8.20 14.49 4.92
N PRO A 90 8.00 15.82 4.95
CA PRO A 90 9.09 16.76 5.22
C PRO A 90 9.71 16.58 6.61
N LYS A 91 8.90 16.22 7.62
CA LYS A 91 9.40 15.93 8.97
C LYS A 91 10.23 14.66 8.97
N LEU A 92 9.80 13.63 8.24
CA LEU A 92 10.55 12.38 8.09
C LEU A 92 11.88 12.62 7.36
N LEU A 93 11.88 13.46 6.32
CA LEU A 93 13.11 13.87 5.64
C LEU A 93 14.07 14.59 6.61
N MET A 94 13.56 15.49 7.46
CA MET A 94 14.38 16.16 8.47
C MET A 94 14.94 15.17 9.49
N LYS A 95 14.16 14.17 9.93
CA LYS A 95 14.65 13.08 10.78
C LYS A 95 15.78 12.30 10.10
N TYR A 96 15.61 11.97 8.82
CA TYR A 96 16.65 11.29 8.04
C TYR A 96 17.94 12.11 7.93
N ILE A 97 17.84 13.38 7.55
CA ILE A 97 19.00 14.29 7.42
C ILE A 97 19.72 14.49 8.76
N THR A 98 18.97 14.60 9.87
CA THR A 98 19.55 14.80 11.20
C THR A 98 20.02 13.51 11.87
N GLY A 99 19.75 12.35 11.28
CA GLY A 99 20.05 11.04 11.86
C GLY A 99 19.14 10.65 13.04
N ASN A 100 18.06 11.40 13.28
CA ASN A 100 17.13 11.16 14.39
C ASN A 100 15.95 10.28 13.96
N TYR A 101 16.23 9.02 13.64
CA TYR A 101 15.23 8.03 13.24
C TYR A 101 15.54 6.64 13.79
N GLU A 102 14.51 5.81 13.94
CA GLU A 102 14.63 4.43 14.37
C GLU A 102 14.65 3.47 13.18
N VAL A 103 15.37 2.36 13.33
CA VAL A 103 15.47 1.29 12.33
C VAL A 103 15.14 -0.05 13.00
N PRO A 104 14.31 -0.90 12.38
CA PRO A 104 13.63 -0.68 11.11
C PRO A 104 12.38 0.21 11.25
N PRO A 105 12.15 1.20 10.36
CA PRO A 105 10.83 1.79 10.20
C PRO A 105 9.81 0.69 9.94
N HIS A 106 8.85 0.57 10.84
CA HIS A 106 7.67 -0.25 10.63
C HIS A 106 6.59 0.65 10.04
N ALA A 107 6.10 0.27 8.87
CA ALA A 107 4.86 0.79 8.34
C ALA A 107 3.80 -0.28 8.59
N GLU A 108 2.80 0.05 9.40
CA GLU A 108 1.64 -0.81 9.63
C GLU A 108 0.82 -0.89 8.33
N ILE A 109 0.36 -2.09 7.99
CA ILE A 109 -0.48 -2.35 6.83
C ILE A 109 -1.84 -2.81 7.37
N THR A 110 -2.91 -2.13 6.95
CA THR A 110 -4.27 -2.53 7.30
C THR A 110 -4.83 -3.55 6.31
N ASN A 111 -5.86 -4.28 6.73
CA ASN A 111 -6.62 -5.21 5.89
C ASN A 111 -7.10 -4.61 4.57
N GLU A 112 -7.42 -3.31 4.51
CA GLU A 112 -7.91 -2.65 3.30
C GLU A 112 -6.95 -2.83 2.12
N PHE A 113 -5.64 -2.75 2.34
CA PHE A 113 -4.64 -2.92 1.27
C PHE A 113 -4.62 -4.34 0.71
N CYS A 114 -4.84 -5.33 1.57
CA CYS A 114 -4.99 -6.72 1.13
C CYS A 114 -6.26 -6.86 0.29
N GLU A 115 -7.38 -6.29 0.77
CA GLU A 115 -8.72 -6.42 0.19
C GLU A 115 -8.88 -5.76 -1.18
N ARG A 116 -8.06 -4.77 -1.52
CA ARG A 116 -7.99 -4.17 -2.87
C ARG A 116 -7.73 -5.19 -3.96
N CYS A 117 -7.05 -6.30 -3.65
CA CYS A 117 -6.76 -7.38 -4.60
C CYS A 117 -7.31 -8.74 -4.13
N HIS A 118 -7.34 -8.98 -2.83
CA HIS A 118 -7.80 -10.21 -2.20
C HIS A 118 -9.17 -10.00 -1.56
N VAL A 119 -10.23 -10.17 -2.34
CA VAL A 119 -11.59 -10.15 -1.80
C VAL A 119 -11.70 -11.24 -0.73
N SER A 120 -11.77 -10.84 0.54
CA SER A 120 -12.10 -11.76 1.62
C SER A 120 -13.47 -12.34 1.30
N PRO A 121 -13.65 -13.67 1.29
CA PRO A 121 -14.95 -14.23 1.01
C PRO A 121 -15.89 -13.81 2.15
N GLU A 122 -16.70 -12.79 1.90
CA GLU A 122 -17.89 -12.44 2.70
C GLU A 122 -18.86 -13.63 2.86
N LYS A 123 -18.58 -14.74 2.16
CA LYS A 123 -19.27 -16.02 2.24
C LYS A 123 -18.32 -17.17 2.56
N GLY A 124 -18.11 -17.37 3.86
CA GLY A 124 -18.21 -18.69 4.48
C GLY A 124 -16.95 -19.56 4.49
N ASN A 125 -16.65 -20.08 5.68
CA ASN A 125 -15.97 -21.34 5.95
C ASN A 125 -15.14 -21.91 4.77
N ARG A 126 -13.86 -21.55 4.70
CA ARG A 126 -12.92 -22.32 3.90
C ARG A 126 -12.73 -23.66 4.59
N VAL A 127 -13.14 -24.73 3.93
CA VAL A 127 -12.87 -26.09 4.40
C VAL A 127 -11.61 -26.55 3.69
N TYR A 128 -10.55 -26.77 4.47
CA TYR A 128 -9.32 -27.39 4.01
C TYR A 128 -9.24 -28.78 4.63
N PHE A 129 -9.47 -29.81 3.80
CA PHE A 129 -9.73 -31.18 4.25
C PHE A 129 -10.89 -31.27 5.24
N ASP A 130 -10.63 -31.66 6.47
CA ASP A 130 -11.60 -31.77 7.55
C ASP A 130 -11.64 -30.51 8.42
N VAL A 131 -10.76 -29.53 8.23
CA VAL A 131 -10.73 -28.30 9.06
C VAL A 131 -11.52 -27.17 8.40
N SER A 132 -12.49 -26.60 9.11
CA SER A 132 -13.20 -25.39 8.71
C SER A 132 -12.58 -24.13 9.33
N PHE A 133 -12.38 -23.10 8.51
CA PHE A 133 -11.92 -21.78 8.93
C PHE A 133 -12.83 -20.69 8.37
N ASP A 134 -13.40 -19.87 9.25
CA ASP A 134 -14.27 -18.76 8.86
C ASP A 134 -13.48 -17.44 8.83
N HIS A 135 -13.32 -16.84 7.64
CA HIS A 135 -12.63 -15.54 7.52
C HIS A 135 -13.44 -14.40 8.14
N ALA A 136 -14.78 -14.48 8.16
CA ALA A 136 -15.62 -13.37 8.60
C ALA A 136 -15.40 -13.04 10.08
N VAL A 137 -15.33 -14.07 10.93
CA VAL A 137 -15.15 -13.88 12.39
C VAL A 137 -13.71 -13.50 12.77
N HIS A 138 -12.73 -13.88 11.95
CA HIS A 138 -11.32 -13.59 12.23
C HIS A 138 -10.89 -12.23 11.66
N ALA A 139 -11.28 -11.91 10.44
CA ALA A 139 -10.89 -10.65 9.77
C ALA A 139 -11.56 -9.41 10.39
N GLU A 140 -12.65 -9.57 11.14
CA GLU A 140 -13.26 -8.47 11.90
C GLU A 140 -12.35 -7.98 13.04
N ASN A 141 -11.49 -8.85 13.58
CA ASN A 141 -10.70 -8.55 14.79
C ASN A 141 -9.19 -8.70 14.58
N LEU A 142 -8.75 -9.21 13.43
CA LEU A 142 -7.35 -9.52 13.16
C LEU A 142 -6.94 -9.00 11.78
N GLU A 143 -5.70 -8.49 11.71
CA GLU A 143 -5.06 -8.18 10.43
C GLU A 143 -4.70 -9.47 9.67
N CYS A 144 -4.75 -9.42 8.35
CA CYS A 144 -4.47 -10.55 7.46
C CYS A 144 -3.07 -11.12 7.74
N GLU A 145 -2.09 -10.27 8.04
CA GLU A 145 -0.72 -10.68 8.35
C GLU A 145 -0.59 -11.49 9.64
N THR A 146 -1.57 -11.42 10.55
CA THR A 146 -1.62 -12.23 11.77
C THR A 146 -1.57 -13.72 11.44
N CYS A 147 -2.28 -14.10 10.37
CA CYS A 147 -2.34 -15.47 9.89
C CYS A 147 -1.46 -15.69 8.66
N HIS A 148 -1.53 -14.81 7.66
CA HIS A 148 -0.81 -14.95 6.39
C HIS A 148 0.69 -14.65 6.47
N GLY A 149 1.17 -14.14 7.61
CA GLY A 149 2.58 -13.93 7.89
C GLY A 149 3.22 -12.88 6.99
N LYS A 150 4.54 -12.99 6.78
CA LYS A 150 5.28 -12.07 5.92
C LYS A 150 5.02 -12.38 4.45
N VAL A 151 4.34 -11.46 3.75
CA VAL A 151 3.92 -11.64 2.34
C VAL A 151 4.81 -10.93 1.31
N ALA A 152 5.55 -9.91 1.73
CA ALA A 152 6.30 -8.99 0.84
C ALA A 152 7.80 -8.89 1.16
N HIS A 153 8.22 -9.36 2.34
CA HIS A 153 9.47 -8.93 2.95
C HIS A 153 10.30 -10.11 3.49
N GLY A 154 10.38 -11.13 2.65
CA GLY A 154 10.93 -12.45 2.97
C GLY A 154 9.77 -13.38 3.23
N TYR A 155 9.18 -13.87 2.13
CA TYR A 155 7.95 -14.63 2.17
C TYR A 155 8.08 -15.84 3.10
N THR A 156 7.21 -15.89 4.10
CA THR A 156 7.05 -17.07 4.95
C THR A 156 5.61 -17.53 4.81
N PRO A 157 5.35 -18.74 4.30
CA PRO A 157 3.99 -19.25 4.23
C PRO A 157 3.39 -19.33 5.62
N MET A 158 2.06 -19.16 5.70
CA MET A 158 1.34 -19.31 6.97
C MET A 158 1.55 -20.72 7.54
N PRO A 159 1.79 -20.86 8.86
CA PRO A 159 1.71 -22.16 9.50
C PRO A 159 0.31 -22.77 9.29
N THR A 160 0.23 -24.10 9.25
CA THR A 160 -1.03 -24.81 8.96
C THR A 160 -1.54 -25.58 10.16
N GLY A 161 -2.86 -25.70 10.29
CA GLY A 161 -3.50 -26.53 11.31
C GLY A 161 -3.25 -26.04 12.73
N HIS A 162 -3.00 -26.98 13.66
CA HIS A 162 -2.87 -26.68 15.09
C HIS A 162 -1.72 -25.73 15.44
N ASP A 163 -0.67 -25.66 14.62
CA ASP A 163 0.46 -24.74 14.86
C ASP A 163 0.05 -23.26 14.68
N LEU A 164 -0.97 -23.00 13.88
CA LEU A 164 -1.55 -21.66 13.73
C LEU A 164 -2.70 -21.45 14.70
N CYS A 165 -3.72 -22.31 14.66
CA CYS A 165 -4.95 -22.15 15.44
C CYS A 165 -4.65 -22.21 16.94
N GLY A 166 -3.70 -23.05 17.35
CA GLY A 166 -3.26 -23.22 18.73
C GLY A 166 -2.48 -22.05 19.29
N LYS A 167 -2.27 -20.97 18.54
CA LYS A 167 -1.78 -19.73 19.16
C LYS A 167 -2.88 -19.02 19.97
N CYS A 168 -4.15 -19.21 19.59
CA CYS A 168 -5.31 -18.57 20.22
C CYS A 168 -6.32 -19.58 20.79
N HIS A 169 -6.50 -20.73 20.14
CA HIS A 169 -7.48 -21.78 20.49
C HIS A 169 -6.87 -22.97 21.25
N LEU A 170 -5.93 -22.71 22.17
CA LEU A 170 -5.24 -23.77 22.93
C LEU A 170 -6.19 -24.65 23.74
N ASN A 171 -7.29 -24.07 24.25
CA ASN A 171 -8.21 -24.78 25.12
C ASN A 171 -9.07 -25.77 24.33
N GLU A 172 -9.45 -25.40 23.10
CA GLU A 172 -10.19 -26.24 22.18
C GLU A 172 -9.31 -27.36 21.64
N ILE A 173 -8.04 -27.07 21.32
CA ILE A 173 -7.09 -28.07 20.79
C ILE A 173 -6.69 -29.11 21.85
N ARG A 174 -6.62 -28.73 23.13
CA ARG A 174 -6.23 -29.64 24.22
C ARG A 174 -7.37 -30.52 24.72
N ASP A 175 -8.61 -30.22 24.36
CA ASP A 175 -9.79 -30.95 24.80
C ASP A 175 -10.29 -31.90 23.68
N PRO A 176 -10.10 -33.22 23.82
CA PRO A 176 -10.53 -34.19 22.81
C PRO A 176 -12.03 -34.16 22.51
N ALA A 177 -12.86 -33.61 23.42
CA ALA A 177 -14.29 -33.46 23.19
C ALA A 177 -14.63 -32.28 22.26
N LYS A 178 -13.67 -31.38 21.99
CA LYS A 178 -13.87 -30.15 21.20
C LYS A 178 -13.24 -30.17 19.82
N CYS A 179 -12.69 -31.30 19.38
CA CYS A 179 -12.10 -31.44 18.04
C CYS A 179 -13.07 -31.02 16.93
N SER A 180 -14.37 -31.31 17.10
CA SER A 180 -15.43 -30.95 16.14
C SER A 180 -15.72 -29.45 16.00
N PHE A 181 -15.16 -28.61 16.88
CA PHE A 181 -15.24 -27.16 16.76
C PHE A 181 -14.54 -26.66 15.49
N CYS A 182 -13.39 -27.26 15.17
CA CYS A 182 -12.61 -26.95 13.98
C CYS A 182 -12.78 -28.01 12.89
N HIS A 183 -12.94 -29.28 13.27
CA HIS A 183 -13.05 -30.38 12.32
C HIS A 183 -14.52 -30.63 11.94
N ARG A 184 -14.86 -30.45 10.66
CA ARG A 184 -16.09 -30.98 10.07
C ARG A 184 -15.91 -32.47 9.85
N ILE A 185 -16.63 -33.25 10.66
CA ILE A 185 -16.82 -34.69 10.49
C ILE A 185 -17.82 -34.92 9.35
#